data_AF-A0A5B9DAC7-F1
#
_entry.id   AF-A0A5B9DAC7-F1
#
_cell.length_a   1.000
_cell.length_b   1.000
_cell.length_c   1.000
_cell.angle_alpha   90.00
_cell.angle_beta   90.00
_cell.angle_gamma   90.00
#
_symmetry.space_group_name_H-M   'P 1'
#
loop_
_entity.id
_entity.type
_entity.pdbx_description
1 polymer ?
#
loop_
_entity_poly.entity_id
_entity_poly.type
_entity_poly.pdbx_seq_one_letter_code
_entity_poly.pdbx_strand_id
1 'polypeptide(L)'
;MVKIVLFAFNGDPMCFVHVLLNALDMLENDYEVKVVIEGSATKLIKEFHDNPNAPFLDLYKKVKDLKLIDAVCKACATKMGSIKEVELENLPIVGDLKGHPKMTTYIEQGYKIITF
;
A
#
# COMPACT_ATOMS: atom_id res chain seq x y z
N MET A 1 -7.50 -9.00 -19.02
CA MET A 1 -7.64 -8.36 -17.70
C MET A 1 -6.71 -7.15 -17.65
N VAL A 2 -7.21 -5.97 -17.27
CA VAL A 2 -6.35 -4.78 -17.16
C VAL A 2 -5.59 -4.87 -15.84
N LYS A 3 -4.27 -4.64 -15.87
CA LYS A 3 -3.40 -4.69 -14.69
C LYS A 3 -3.05 -3.28 -14.23
N ILE A 4 -3.34 -2.96 -12.97
CA ILE A 4 -3.09 -1.64 -12.38
C ILE A 4 -2.35 -1.79 -11.05
N VAL A 5 -1.30 -1.01 -10.84
CA VAL A 5 -0.66 -0.89 -9.53
C VAL A 5 -0.79 0.54 -9.04
N LEU A 6 -1.31 0.69 -7.83
CA LEU A 6 -1.50 1.97 -7.17
C LEU A 6 -0.34 2.18 -6.20
N PHE A 7 0.45 3.21 -6.42
CA PHE A 7 1.49 3.63 -5.49
C PHE A 7 0.96 4.75 -4.60
N ALA A 8 0.85 4.47 -3.30
CA ALA A 8 0.47 5.45 -2.29
C ALA A 8 1.73 6.04 -1.66
N PHE A 9 2.06 7.30 -1.96
CA PHE A 9 3.18 8.00 -1.33
C PHE A 9 2.74 8.95 -0.21
N ASN A 10 1.54 9.51 -0.35
CA ASN A 10 1.03 10.53 0.54
C ASN A 10 0.41 9.93 1.83
N GLY A 11 0.92 10.36 2.98
CA GLY A 11 0.49 9.94 4.31
C GLY A 11 -0.57 10.85 4.95
N ASP A 12 -1.22 11.71 4.17
CA ASP A 12 -2.51 12.28 4.57
C ASP A 12 -3.59 11.18 4.51
N PRO A 13 -4.32 10.89 5.62
CA PRO A 13 -5.35 9.85 5.62
C PRO A 13 -6.44 10.04 4.56
N MET A 14 -6.80 11.28 4.22
CA MET A 14 -7.78 11.59 3.18
C MET A 14 -7.22 11.30 1.78
N CYS A 15 -5.92 11.45 1.55
CA CYS A 15 -5.32 11.01 0.28
C CYS A 15 -5.24 9.48 0.23
N PHE A 16 -4.81 8.85 1.32
CA PHE A 16 -4.62 7.40 1.38
C PHE A 16 -5.93 6.62 1.20
N VAL A 17 -7.04 7.08 1.78
CA VAL A 17 -8.35 6.42 1.63
C VAL A 17 -8.78 6.31 0.17
N HIS A 18 -8.44 7.26 -0.70
CA HIS A 18 -8.77 7.19 -2.12
C HIS A 18 -8.01 6.06 -2.82
N VAL A 19 -6.79 5.75 -2.40
CA VAL A 19 -6.05 4.59 -2.92
C VAL A 19 -6.78 3.31 -2.55
N LEU A 20 -7.21 3.18 -1.29
CA LEU A 20 -7.91 2.00 -0.80
C LEU A 20 -9.27 1.82 -1.50
N LEU A 21 -10.04 2.89 -1.67
CA LEU A 21 -11.32 2.86 -2.37
C LEU A 21 -11.16 2.46 -3.84
N ASN A 22 -10.18 3.05 -4.54
CA ASN A 22 -9.92 2.71 -5.94
C ASN A 22 -9.38 1.27 -6.09
N ALA A 23 -8.59 0.77 -5.14
CA ALA A 23 -8.16 -0.63 -5.16
C ALA A 23 -9.34 -1.59 -5.08
N LEU A 24 -10.32 -1.30 -4.21
CA LEU A 24 -11.51 -2.14 -4.06
C LEU A 24 -12.43 -2.05 -5.29
N ASP A 25 -12.68 -0.84 -5.80
CA ASP A 25 -13.48 -0.64 -7.01
C ASP A 25 -12.87 -1.38 -8.22
N MET A 26 -11.55 -1.27 -8.41
CA MET A 26 -10.85 -1.98 -9.48
C MET A 26 -10.98 -3.51 -9.34
N LEU A 27 -10.87 -4.03 -8.11
CA LEU A 27 -11.07 -5.45 -7.85
C LEU A 27 -12.51 -5.89 -8.20
N GLU A 28 -13.50 -5.10 -7.80
CA GLU A 28 -14.93 -5.36 -8.07
C GLU A 28 -15.28 -5.29 -9.57
N ASN A 29 -14.48 -4.57 -10.37
CA ASN A 29 -14.64 -4.45 -11.83
C ASN A 29 -13.69 -5.37 -12.63
N ASP A 30 -13.22 -6.48 -12.04
CA ASP A 30 -12.38 -7.50 -12.68
C ASP A 30 -11.01 -6.99 -13.19
N TYR A 31 -10.41 -5.99 -12.51
CA TYR A 31 -9.02 -5.59 -12.76
C TYR A 31 -8.08 -6.42 -11.88
N GLU A 32 -6.88 -6.69 -12.42
CA GLU A 32 -5.77 -7.20 -11.60
C GLU A 32 -5.11 -6.00 -10.94
N VAL A 33 -5.45 -5.76 -9.67
CA VAL A 33 -5.03 -4.56 -8.93
C VAL A 33 -4.09 -4.90 -7.79
N LYS A 34 -3.06 -4.07 -7.62
CA LYS A 34 -2.10 -4.14 -6.52
C LYS A 34 -1.90 -2.77 -5.89
N VAL A 35 -1.56 -2.74 -4.61
CA VAL A 35 -1.23 -1.54 -3.85
C VAL A 35 0.21 -1.63 -3.36
N VAL A 36 0.98 -0.57 -3.62
CA VAL A 36 2.31 -0.35 -3.05
C VAL A 36 2.24 0.83 -2.10
N ILE A 37 2.58 0.60 -0.83
CA ILE A 37 2.61 1.64 0.20
C ILE A 37 4.05 2.13 0.35
N GLU A 38 4.28 3.38 0.01
CA GLU A 38 5.60 4.01 0.01
C GLU A 38 5.54 5.44 0.60
N GLY A 39 6.68 6.11 0.73
CA GLY A 39 6.76 7.48 1.19
C GLY A 39 6.19 7.66 2.59
N SER A 40 5.55 8.81 2.79
CA SER A 40 4.91 9.14 4.06
C SER A 40 3.68 8.28 4.38
N ALA A 41 3.05 7.63 3.38
CA ALA A 41 1.91 6.74 3.59
C ALA A 41 2.25 5.54 4.49
N THR A 42 3.50 5.10 4.48
CA THR A 42 3.96 3.99 5.34
C THR A 42 3.72 4.24 6.84
N LYS A 43 3.65 5.50 7.30
CA LYS A 43 3.35 5.82 8.71
C LYS A 43 1.94 5.39 9.13
N LEU A 44 0.99 5.39 8.19
CA LEU A 44 -0.43 5.11 8.47
C LEU A 44 -0.64 3.67 8.94
N ILE A 45 0.25 2.75 8.55
CA ILE A 45 0.23 1.36 9.03
C ILE A 45 0.37 1.33 10.56
N LYS A 46 1.30 2.12 11.11
CA LYS A 46 1.44 2.26 12.56
C LYS A 46 0.21 2.92 13.19
N GLU A 47 -0.31 3.98 12.58
CA GLU A 47 -1.50 4.67 13.08
C GLU A 47 -2.72 3.71 13.14
N PHE A 48 -2.90 2.87 12.13
CA PHE A 48 -3.96 1.85 12.09
C PHE A 48 -3.74 0.70 13.07
N HIS A 49 -2.49 0.32 13.30
CA HIS A 49 -2.12 -0.71 14.28
C HIS A 49 -2.40 -0.25 15.71
N ASP A 50 -1.96 0.96 16.05
CA ASP A 50 -1.97 1.48 17.42
C ASP A 50 -3.35 2.04 17.83
N ASN A 51 -4.18 2.46 16.86
CA ASN A 51 -5.46 3.10 17.14
C ASN A 51 -6.65 2.33 16.52
N PRO A 52 -7.41 1.56 17.33
CA PRO A 52 -8.55 0.80 16.84
C PRO A 52 -9.74 1.66 16.36
N ASN A 53 -9.73 2.96 16.66
CA ASN A 53 -10.74 3.92 16.22
C ASN A 53 -10.22 4.86 15.11
N ALA A 54 -9.07 4.54 14.50
CA ALA A 54 -8.52 5.34 13.42
C ALA A 54 -9.53 5.43 12.25
N PRO A 55 -9.71 6.63 11.66
CA PRO A 55 -10.51 6.78 10.46
C PRO A 55 -10.06 5.82 9.36
N PHE A 56 -10.99 5.20 8.65
CA PHE A 56 -10.71 4.30 7.52
C PHE A 56 -9.98 2.98 7.86
N LEU A 57 -9.80 2.66 9.16
CA LEU A 57 -9.19 1.41 9.59
C LEU A 57 -9.88 0.17 8.97
N ASP A 58 -11.21 0.15 8.94
CA ASP A 58 -11.97 -0.97 8.37
C ASP A 58 -11.71 -1.14 6.86
N LEU A 59 -11.50 -0.02 6.16
CA LEU A 59 -11.17 -0.05 4.74
C LEU A 59 -9.75 -0.60 4.51
N TYR A 60 -8.79 -0.15 5.32
CA TYR A 60 -7.43 -0.67 5.30
C TYR A 60 -7.40 -2.17 5.61
N LYS A 61 -8.13 -2.62 6.63
CA LYS A 61 -8.28 -4.05 6.96
C LYS A 61 -8.87 -4.84 5.79
N LYS A 62 -9.94 -4.34 5.16
CA LYS A 62 -10.54 -5.00 3.98
C LYS A 62 -9.53 -5.17 2.84
N VAL A 63 -8.78 -4.12 2.50
CA VAL A 63 -7.73 -4.18 1.45
C VAL A 63 -6.60 -5.15 1.81
N LYS A 64 -6.20 -5.18 3.09
CA LYS A 64 -5.20 -6.12 3.60
C LYS A 64 -5.68 -7.57 3.55
N ASP A 65 -6.90 -7.84 4.02
CA ASP A 65 -7.48 -9.19 4.08
C ASP A 65 -7.72 -9.77 2.67
N LEU A 66 -8.02 -8.91 1.70
CA LEU A 66 -8.08 -9.24 0.28
C LEU A 66 -6.70 -9.41 -0.38
N LYS A 67 -5.62 -9.22 0.39
CA LYS A 67 -4.21 -9.34 -0.06
C LYS A 67 -3.86 -8.45 -1.25
N LEU A 68 -4.44 -7.26 -1.31
CA LEU A 68 -4.16 -6.31 -2.39
C LEU A 68 -2.85 -5.54 -2.18
N ILE A 69 -2.34 -5.48 -0.94
CA ILE A 69 -1.05 -4.84 -0.61
C ILE A 69 0.07 -5.78 -1.05
N ASP A 70 0.71 -5.46 -2.18
CA ASP A 70 1.79 -6.28 -2.76
C ASP A 70 3.16 -5.89 -2.21
N ALA A 71 3.32 -4.64 -1.75
CA ALA A 71 4.57 -4.16 -1.18
C ALA A 71 4.37 -2.98 -0.21
N VAL A 72 5.14 -3.01 0.87
CA VAL A 72 5.42 -1.88 1.75
C VAL A 72 6.91 -1.56 1.64
N CYS A 73 7.23 -0.30 1.35
CA CYS A 73 8.60 0.14 1.16
C CYS A 73 9.40 0.07 2.46
N LYS A 74 10.45 -0.75 2.49
CA LYS A 74 11.32 -0.96 3.66
C LYS A 74 11.97 0.33 4.14
N ALA A 75 12.59 1.09 3.23
CA ALA A 75 13.29 2.32 3.58
C ALA A 75 12.33 3.37 4.15
N CYS A 76 11.17 3.54 3.52
CA CYS A 76 10.15 4.49 3.96
C CYS A 76 9.54 4.08 5.31
N ALA A 77 9.13 2.82 5.49
CA ALA A 77 8.57 2.36 6.76
C ALA A 77 9.58 2.49 7.91
N THR A 78 10.87 2.22 7.64
CA THR A 78 11.94 2.45 8.62
C THR A 78 12.06 3.94 8.96
N LYS A 79 12.07 4.81 7.95
CA LYS A 79 12.20 6.26 8.13
C LYS A 79 11.00 6.89 8.83
N MET A 80 9.80 6.37 8.57
CA MET A 80 8.53 6.80 9.16
C MET A 80 8.22 6.13 10.51
N GLY A 81 9.06 5.20 10.95
CA GLY A 81 8.94 4.55 12.26
C GLY A 81 7.83 3.50 12.34
N SER A 82 7.38 2.93 11.22
CA SER A 82 6.30 1.95 11.15
C SER A 82 6.76 0.52 10.83
N ILE A 83 8.06 0.28 10.64
CA ILE A 83 8.58 -1.01 10.18
C ILE A 83 8.18 -2.19 11.08
N LYS A 84 8.11 -1.98 12.40
CA LYS A 84 7.73 -3.03 13.35
C LYS A 84 6.27 -3.44 13.17
N GLU A 85 5.39 -2.46 12.98
CA GLU A 85 3.96 -2.69 12.78
C GLU A 85 3.71 -3.38 11.43
N VAL A 86 4.48 -3.04 10.40
CA VAL A 86 4.46 -3.75 9.11
C VAL A 86 4.81 -5.24 9.28
N GLU A 87 5.84 -5.55 10.08
CA GLU A 87 6.23 -6.93 10.41
C GLU A 87 5.15 -7.65 11.24
N LEU A 88 4.60 -7.00 12.27
CA LEU A 88 3.55 -7.55 13.12
C LEU A 88 2.26 -7.84 12.33
N GLU A 89 1.94 -7.02 11.34
CA GLU A 89 0.81 -7.23 10.45
C GLU A 89 1.08 -8.22 9.30
N ASN A 90 2.30 -8.78 9.23
CA ASN A 90 2.74 -9.73 8.21
C ASN A 90 2.53 -9.20 6.78
N LEU A 91 2.80 -7.90 6.57
CA LEU A 91 2.70 -7.26 5.26
C LEU A 91 3.98 -7.52 4.43
N PRO A 92 3.89 -7.58 3.09
CA PRO A 92 5.07 -7.79 2.25
C PRO A 92 6.02 -6.60 2.31
N ILE A 93 7.22 -6.79 2.84
CA ILE A 93 8.26 -5.75 2.90
C ILE A 93 9.18 -5.88 1.69
N VAL A 94 9.29 -4.81 0.90
CA VAL A 94 10.12 -4.78 -0.33
C VAL A 94 11.13 -3.65 -0.26
N GLY A 95 12.34 -3.89 -0.77
CA GLY A 95 13.43 -2.91 -0.75
C GLY A 95 14.52 -3.10 -1.80
N ASP A 96 14.20 -3.69 -2.95
CA ASP A 96 15.19 -4.12 -3.96
C ASP A 96 15.93 -2.97 -4.66
N LEU A 97 15.39 -1.74 -4.63
CA LEU A 97 16.00 -0.52 -5.17
C LEU A 97 16.57 0.33 -4.05
N LYS A 98 17.78 0.01 -3.58
CA LYS A 98 18.43 0.75 -2.48
C LYS A 98 17.52 0.89 -1.24
N GLY A 99 16.65 -0.08 -0.98
CA GLY A 99 15.66 -0.05 0.09
C GLY A 99 14.22 0.31 -0.33
N HIS A 100 13.98 0.60 -1.61
CA HIS A 100 12.66 0.97 -2.16
C HIS A 100 12.09 -0.10 -3.12
N PRO A 101 10.76 -0.19 -3.29
CA PRO A 101 10.13 -0.95 -4.38
C PRO A 101 10.54 -0.43 -5.76
N LYS A 102 10.69 -1.35 -6.71
CA LYS A 102 10.94 -1.01 -8.12
C LYS A 102 9.62 -0.88 -8.86
N MET A 103 9.36 0.29 -9.44
CA MET A 103 8.27 0.45 -10.41
C MET A 103 8.49 -0.43 -11.66
N THR A 104 9.75 -0.64 -12.06
CA THR A 104 10.08 -1.47 -13.24
C THR A 104 9.59 -2.90 -13.10
N THR A 105 9.57 -3.47 -11.90
CA THR A 105 9.01 -4.81 -11.64
C THR A 105 7.55 -4.92 -12.09
N TYR A 106 6.74 -3.89 -11.82
CA TYR A 106 5.33 -3.87 -12.22
C TYR A 106 5.16 -3.57 -13.72
N ILE A 107 5.97 -2.65 -14.26
CA ILE A 107 5.96 -2.31 -15.69
C ILE A 107 6.26 -3.55 -16.53
N GLU A 108 7.29 -4.31 -16.17
CA GLU A 108 7.68 -5.55 -16.86
C GLU A 108 6.60 -6.65 -16.76
N GLN A 109 5.81 -6.64 -15.68
CA GLN A 109 4.66 -7.52 -15.51
C GLN A 109 3.38 -7.04 -16.24
N GLY A 110 3.46 -5.91 -16.95
CA GLY A 110 2.36 -5.35 -17.74
C GLY A 110 1.38 -4.48 -16.95
N TYR A 111 1.72 -4.06 -15.73
CA TYR A 111 0.89 -3.17 -14.94
C TYR A 111 1.03 -1.72 -15.42
N LYS A 112 -0.10 -1.00 -15.46
CA LYS A 112 -0.09 0.46 -15.51
C LYS A 112 0.07 1.00 -14.10
N ILE A 113 0.95 1.98 -13.94
CA ILE A 113 1.19 2.64 -12.65
C ILE A 113 0.28 3.85 -12.52
N ILE A 114 -0.35 3.99 -11.35
CA ILE A 114 -1.03 5.21 -10.91
C ILE A 114 -0.43 5.60 -9.56
N THR A 115 -0.06 6.87 -9.40
CA THR A 115 0.57 7.40 -8.17
C THR A 115 -0.35 8.37 -7.45
N PHE A 116 -0.35 8.32 -6.12
CA PHE A 116 -1.15 9.14 -5.21
C PHE A 116 -0.30 9.79 -4.12
#